data_AF-A0A4S4ETR2-F1
#
_entry.id   AF-A0A4S4ETR2-F1
#
_cell.length_a   1.000
_cell.length_b   1.000
_cell.length_c   1.000
_cell.angle_alpha   90.00
_cell.angle_beta   90.00
_cell.angle_gamma   90.00
#
_symmetry.space_group_name_H-M   'P 1'
#
loop_
_entity.id
_entity.type
_entity.pdbx_description
1 polymer ?
#
loop_
_entity_poly.entity_id
_entity_poly.type
_entity_poly.pdbx_seq_one_letter_code
_entity_poly.pdbx_strand_id
1 'polypeptide(L)'
;MVRLKSIQSHIASRSGIRIEFLNLIQDLRFEALGMEFDDLSSKSREAEKEVNMLQMKIQEVNNNLSKLHKDMDSKKRFIESKVQFLDQQYVSIDSYLQVFDSAKEKRDVQKSKYNIADGMRQMFDPFERVARAHHICPCCERPFSAEEEDDFVRKQRVKAASSAEHMKVLAVESSNADSYFQQLDKLRVVYEEYAKIGKETIPLAEKKMNELNEELDQKSQALDDVIVNSGLFYFLFMVLDIMVFAC
;
A
#
# COMPACT_ATOMS: atom_id res chain seq x y z
N MET A 1 45.99 89.54 16.81
CA MET A 1 46.39 88.34 16.04
C MET A 1 46.51 87.04 16.86
N VAL A 2 46.84 87.08 18.16
CA VAL A 2 47.08 85.85 18.97
C VAL A 2 45.81 85.08 19.36
N ARG A 3 44.65 85.74 19.56
CA ARG A 3 43.37 85.08 19.93
C ARG A 3 42.73 84.23 18.83
N LEU A 4 42.99 84.51 17.55
CA LEU A 4 42.42 83.77 16.41
C LEU A 4 43.10 82.40 16.19
N LYS A 5 44.42 82.29 16.44
CA LYS A 5 45.17 81.04 16.31
C LYS A 5 44.80 80.00 17.38
N SER A 6 44.48 80.44 18.61
CA SER A 6 44.04 79.55 19.69
C SER A 6 42.62 79.02 19.48
N ILE A 7 41.72 79.82 18.90
CA ILE A 7 40.38 79.37 18.51
C ILE A 7 40.44 78.40 17.32
N GLN A 8 41.29 78.66 16.32
CA GLN A 8 41.51 77.72 15.21
C GLN A 8 42.11 76.38 15.66
N SER A 9 43.05 76.36 16.60
CA SER A 9 43.62 75.09 17.10
C SER A 9 42.62 74.30 17.97
N HIS A 10 41.76 74.98 18.73
CA HIS A 10 40.68 74.32 19.47
C HIS A 10 39.55 73.80 18.57
N ILE A 11 39.21 74.52 17.49
CA ILE A 11 38.26 74.04 16.49
C ILE A 11 38.84 72.84 15.74
N ALA A 12 40.12 72.89 15.34
CA ALA A 12 40.82 71.79 14.68
C ALA A 12 40.96 70.52 15.56
N SER A 13 41.25 70.70 16.85
CA SER A 13 41.27 69.61 17.85
C SER A 13 39.88 69.03 18.10
N ARG A 14 38.85 69.87 18.23
CA ARG A 14 37.45 69.41 18.35
C ARG A 14 36.96 68.71 17.09
N SER A 15 37.35 69.16 15.90
CA SER A 15 36.98 68.51 14.64
C SER A 15 37.71 67.17 14.46
N GLY A 16 38.99 67.07 14.83
CA GLY A 16 39.74 65.80 14.80
C GLY A 16 39.16 64.74 15.72
N ILE A 17 38.82 65.11 16.97
CA ILE A 17 38.13 64.21 17.91
C ILE A 17 36.75 63.80 17.39
N ARG A 18 36.03 64.72 16.73
CA ARG A 18 34.73 64.42 16.10
C ARG A 18 34.86 63.42 14.96
N ILE A 19 35.93 63.52 14.15
CA ILE A 19 36.20 62.62 13.03
C ILE A 19 36.59 61.22 13.53
N GLU A 20 37.48 61.12 14.52
CA GLU A 20 37.84 59.81 15.12
C GLU A 20 36.64 59.13 15.78
N PHE A 21 35.78 59.89 16.46
CA PHE A 21 34.57 59.34 17.07
C PHE A 21 33.55 58.87 16.03
N LEU A 22 33.43 59.58 14.90
CA LEU A 22 32.60 59.15 13.78
C LEU A 22 33.15 57.88 13.12
N ASN A 23 34.46 57.78 12.92
CA ASN A 23 35.10 56.58 12.38
C ASN A 23 34.91 55.37 13.29
N LEU A 24 35.07 55.53 14.61
CA LEU A 24 34.86 54.44 15.58
C LEU A 24 33.41 53.94 15.60
N ILE A 25 32.43 54.85 15.51
CA ILE A 25 31.01 54.49 15.39
C ILE A 25 30.75 53.73 14.08
N GLN A 26 31.45 54.13 13.01
CA GLN A 26 31.33 53.50 11.70
C GLN A 26 31.93 52.09 11.70
N ASP A 27 33.11 51.89 12.29
CA ASP A 27 33.75 50.57 12.44
C ASP A 27 32.87 49.62 13.27
N LEU A 28 32.36 50.07 14.42
CA LEU A 28 31.43 49.27 15.25
C LEU A 28 30.14 48.90 14.49
N ARG A 29 29.66 49.78 13.60
CA ARG A 29 28.48 49.51 12.79
C ARG A 29 28.78 48.50 11.69
N PHE A 30 29.93 48.59 11.02
CA PHE A 30 30.35 47.60 10.03
C PHE A 30 30.57 46.22 10.65
N GLU A 31 31.14 46.15 11.86
CA GLU A 31 31.38 44.90 12.57
C GLU A 31 30.05 44.23 13.00
N ALA A 32 29.09 45.01 13.50
CA ALA A 32 27.75 44.51 13.82
C ALA A 32 26.99 44.00 12.58
N LEU A 33 27.06 44.73 11.46
CA LEU A 33 26.46 44.32 10.19
C LEU A 33 27.14 43.05 9.63
N GLY A 34 28.46 42.93 9.76
CA GLY A 34 29.21 41.73 9.35
C GLY A 34 28.80 40.48 10.11
N MET A 35 28.62 40.59 11.44
CA MET A 35 28.13 39.47 12.26
C MET A 35 26.70 39.05 11.89
N GLU A 36 25.80 40.01 11.63
CA GLU A 36 24.42 39.72 11.23
C GLU A 36 24.36 39.09 9.83
N PHE A 37 25.25 39.52 8.93
CA PHE A 37 25.41 38.90 7.61
C PHE A 37 25.88 37.44 7.71
N ASP A 38 26.93 37.18 8.49
CA ASP A 38 27.46 35.82 8.66
C ASP A 38 26.43 34.87 9.30
N ASP A 39 25.62 35.38 10.25
CA ASP A 39 24.51 34.63 10.86
C ASP A 39 23.42 34.30 9.83
N LEU A 40 22.96 35.28 9.04
CA LEU A 40 21.98 35.07 7.97
C LEU A 40 22.49 34.11 6.89
N SER A 41 23.76 34.21 6.52
CA SER A 41 24.41 33.31 5.57
C SER A 41 24.45 31.87 6.11
N SER A 42 24.79 31.70 7.38
CA SER A 42 24.79 30.39 8.04
C SER A 42 23.37 29.78 8.08
N LYS A 43 22.36 30.57 8.47
CA LYS A 43 20.95 30.15 8.50
C LYS A 43 20.42 29.77 7.12
N SER A 44 20.77 30.56 6.09
CA SER A 44 20.40 30.26 4.70
C SER A 44 20.94 28.91 4.26
N ARG A 45 22.23 28.65 4.49
CA ARG A 45 22.87 27.37 4.15
C ARG A 45 22.29 26.19 4.93
N GLU A 46 21.90 26.39 6.19
CA GLU A 46 21.25 25.35 7.00
C GLU A 46 19.84 25.03 6.47
N ALA A 47 19.03 26.06 6.21
CA ALA A 47 17.70 25.91 5.62
C ALA A 47 17.77 25.23 4.22
N GLU A 48 18.76 25.59 3.40
CA GLU A 48 18.98 24.96 2.10
C GLU A 48 19.29 23.45 2.23
N LYS A 49 20.04 23.03 3.26
CA LYS A 49 20.30 21.61 3.53
C LYS A 49 19.03 20.86 3.93
N GLU A 50 18.18 21.47 4.75
CA GLU A 50 16.90 20.87 5.16
C GLU A 50 15.98 20.66 3.95
N VAL A 51 15.84 21.68 3.10
CA VAL A 51 15.08 21.61 1.84
C VAL A 51 15.63 20.50 0.94
N ASN A 52 16.94 20.45 0.71
CA ASN A 52 17.58 19.41 -0.09
C ASN A 52 17.36 18.00 0.50
N MET A 53 17.41 17.85 1.82
CA MET A 53 17.12 16.55 2.46
C MET A 53 15.66 16.13 2.23
N LEU A 54 14.70 17.04 2.35
CA LEU A 54 13.29 16.76 2.11
C LEU A 54 13.02 16.38 0.65
N GLN A 55 13.63 17.09 -0.30
CA GLN A 55 13.57 16.75 -1.72
C GLN A 55 14.08 15.32 -1.99
N MET A 56 15.21 14.93 -1.39
CA MET A 56 15.71 13.56 -1.52
C MET A 56 14.76 12.51 -0.93
N LYS A 57 14.17 12.78 0.25
CA LYS A 57 13.19 11.88 0.89
C LYS A 57 11.92 11.73 0.03
N ILE A 58 11.42 12.83 -0.55
CA ILE A 58 10.29 12.83 -1.49
C ILE A 58 10.63 11.98 -2.70
N GLN A 59 11.81 12.16 -3.29
CA GLN A 59 12.25 11.36 -4.43
C GLN A 59 12.32 9.86 -4.09
N GLU A 60 12.80 9.50 -2.90
CA GLU A 60 12.83 8.12 -2.43
C GLU A 60 11.40 7.54 -2.30
N VAL A 61 10.48 8.28 -1.66
CA VAL A 61 9.08 7.85 -1.53
C VAL A 61 8.40 7.70 -2.90
N ASN A 62 8.64 8.62 -3.83
CA ASN A 62 8.16 8.53 -5.22
C ASN A 62 8.66 7.25 -5.92
N ASN A 63 9.96 6.95 -5.79
CA ASN A 63 10.54 5.74 -6.37
C ASN A 63 9.92 4.47 -5.76
N ASN A 64 9.70 4.48 -4.45
CA ASN A 64 9.05 3.39 -3.74
C ASN A 64 7.58 3.21 -4.17
N LEU A 65 6.81 4.29 -4.30
CA LEU A 65 5.45 4.26 -4.82
C LEU A 65 5.39 3.68 -6.24
N SER A 66 6.28 4.12 -7.13
CA SER A 66 6.38 3.56 -8.47
C SER A 66 6.64 2.05 -8.45
N LYS A 67 7.52 1.58 -7.56
CA LYS A 67 7.79 0.15 -7.37
C LYS A 67 6.57 -0.61 -6.83
N LEU A 68 5.86 -0.04 -5.86
CA LEU A 68 4.65 -0.64 -5.27
C LEU A 68 3.54 -0.78 -6.32
N HIS A 69 3.28 0.24 -7.15
CA HIS A 69 2.31 0.15 -8.23
C HIS A 69 2.68 -0.95 -9.24
N LYS A 70 3.96 -1.04 -9.65
CA LYS A 70 4.43 -2.10 -10.56
C LYS A 70 4.29 -3.50 -9.98
N ASP A 71 4.56 -3.67 -8.68
CA ASP A 71 4.37 -4.95 -8.00
C ASP A 71 2.88 -5.32 -7.93
N MET A 72 2.03 -4.37 -7.52
CA MET A 72 0.57 -4.53 -7.49
C MET A 72 0.02 -4.94 -8.86
N ASP A 73 0.41 -4.25 -9.94
CA ASP A 73 -0.03 -4.54 -11.30
C ASP A 73 0.51 -5.89 -11.82
N SER A 74 1.69 -6.31 -11.38
CA SER A 74 2.24 -7.62 -11.73
C SER A 74 1.47 -8.75 -11.07
N LYS A 75 1.14 -8.61 -9.78
CA LYS A 75 0.28 -9.57 -9.06
C LYS A 75 -1.13 -9.60 -9.65
N LYS A 76 -1.70 -8.44 -9.98
CA LYS A 76 -3.00 -8.33 -10.66
C LYS A 76 -3.03 -9.14 -11.95
N ARG A 77 -2.10 -8.87 -12.88
CA ARG A 77 -2.02 -9.59 -14.16
C ARG A 77 -1.78 -11.08 -13.99
N PHE A 78 -0.97 -11.48 -13.00
CA PHE A 78 -0.75 -12.89 -12.69
C PHE A 78 -2.05 -13.57 -12.27
N ILE A 79 -2.79 -13.01 -11.31
CA ILE A 79 -4.08 -13.55 -10.86
C ILE A 79 -5.07 -13.60 -12.02
N GLU A 80 -5.25 -12.48 -12.74
CA GLU A 80 -6.20 -12.40 -13.85
C GLU A 80 -5.90 -13.45 -14.93
N SER A 81 -4.64 -13.62 -15.33
CA SER A 81 -4.26 -14.64 -16.32
C SER A 81 -4.54 -16.07 -15.84
N LYS A 82 -4.31 -16.36 -14.56
CA LYS A 82 -4.54 -17.68 -13.99
C LYS A 82 -6.02 -17.98 -13.83
N VAL A 83 -6.81 -17.02 -13.38
CA VAL A 83 -8.26 -17.21 -13.23
C VAL A 83 -8.92 -17.27 -14.59
N GLN A 84 -8.55 -16.43 -15.55
CA GLN A 84 -9.08 -16.46 -16.92
C GLN A 84 -8.80 -17.79 -17.63
N PHE A 85 -7.65 -18.43 -17.33
CA PHE A 85 -7.35 -19.78 -17.82
C PHE A 85 -8.31 -20.83 -17.25
N LEU A 86 -8.75 -20.67 -15.99
CA LEU A 86 -9.68 -21.59 -15.31
C LEU A 86 -11.14 -21.29 -15.65
N ASP A 87 -11.48 -20.02 -15.87
CA ASP A 87 -12.81 -19.53 -16.14
C ASP A 87 -12.74 -18.40 -17.18
N GLN A 88 -13.14 -18.71 -18.41
CA GLN A 88 -13.10 -17.76 -19.53
C GLN A 88 -14.07 -16.58 -19.35
N GLN A 89 -15.06 -16.69 -18.46
CA GLN A 89 -16.02 -15.61 -18.16
C GLN A 89 -15.49 -14.62 -17.12
N TYR A 90 -14.29 -14.88 -16.57
CA TYR A 90 -13.67 -13.99 -15.61
C TYR A 90 -13.32 -12.63 -16.22
N VAL A 91 -13.75 -11.55 -15.57
CA VAL A 91 -13.66 -10.19 -16.11
C VAL A 91 -12.58 -9.34 -15.42
N SER A 92 -12.54 -9.31 -14.08
CA SER A 92 -11.66 -8.42 -13.31
C SER A 92 -11.23 -9.04 -12.00
N ILE A 93 -10.05 -8.65 -11.50
CA ILE A 93 -9.58 -8.95 -10.14
C ILE A 93 -10.58 -8.61 -9.03
N ASP A 94 -11.47 -7.66 -9.25
CA ASP A 94 -12.48 -7.24 -8.27
C ASP A 94 -13.49 -8.35 -7.96
N SER A 95 -13.73 -9.28 -8.90
CA SER A 95 -14.64 -10.42 -8.70
C SER A 95 -13.95 -11.68 -8.16
N TYR A 96 -12.64 -11.65 -7.91
CA TYR A 96 -11.88 -12.83 -7.47
C TYR A 96 -12.50 -13.51 -6.25
N LEU A 97 -12.83 -12.75 -5.20
CA LEU A 97 -13.41 -13.31 -3.97
C LEU A 97 -14.78 -13.96 -4.22
N GLN A 98 -15.61 -13.34 -5.06
CA GLN A 98 -16.91 -13.91 -5.43
C GLN A 98 -16.76 -15.24 -6.18
N VAL A 99 -15.81 -15.32 -7.12
CA VAL A 99 -15.50 -16.54 -7.87
C VAL A 99 -14.94 -17.62 -6.93
N PHE A 100 -14.04 -17.24 -6.03
CA PHE A 100 -13.48 -18.12 -5.02
C PHE A 100 -14.55 -18.73 -4.11
N ASP A 101 -15.46 -17.90 -3.58
CA ASP A 101 -16.54 -18.37 -2.71
C ASP A 101 -17.55 -19.26 -3.46
N SER A 102 -17.89 -18.89 -4.70
CA SER A 102 -18.76 -19.70 -5.55
C SER A 102 -18.14 -21.08 -5.87
N ALA A 103 -16.82 -21.12 -6.09
CA ALA A 103 -16.08 -22.36 -6.30
C ALA A 103 -16.08 -23.24 -5.06
N LYS A 104 -15.89 -22.63 -3.88
CA LYS A 104 -15.92 -23.29 -2.58
C LYS A 104 -17.28 -23.94 -2.32
N GLU A 105 -18.36 -23.18 -2.53
CA GLU A 105 -19.73 -23.67 -2.37
C GLU A 105 -20.01 -24.82 -3.35
N LYS A 106 -19.65 -24.65 -4.62
CA LYS A 106 -19.85 -25.70 -5.65
C LYS A 106 -19.14 -27.00 -5.29
N ARG A 107 -17.90 -26.92 -4.80
CA ARG A 107 -17.16 -28.10 -4.30
C ARG A 107 -17.93 -28.77 -3.15
N ASP A 108 -18.37 -28.01 -2.16
CA ASP A 108 -19.06 -28.55 -0.98
C ASP A 108 -20.39 -29.22 -1.36
N VAL A 109 -21.15 -28.60 -2.27
CA VAL A 109 -22.39 -29.17 -2.83
C VAL A 109 -22.11 -30.48 -3.56
N GLN A 110 -21.11 -30.52 -4.46
CA GLN A 110 -20.83 -31.73 -5.23
C GLN A 110 -20.26 -32.86 -4.39
N LYS A 111 -19.41 -32.54 -3.42
CA LYS A 111 -18.91 -33.51 -2.43
C LYS A 111 -20.05 -34.09 -1.61
N SER A 112 -20.99 -33.26 -1.16
CA SER A 112 -22.18 -33.71 -0.42
C SER A 112 -23.05 -34.65 -1.27
N LYS A 113 -23.37 -34.28 -2.52
CA LYS A 113 -24.13 -35.12 -3.46
C LYS A 113 -23.48 -36.47 -3.68
N TYR A 114 -22.17 -36.49 -3.92
CA TYR A 114 -21.41 -37.73 -4.07
C TYR A 114 -21.50 -38.61 -2.81
N ASN A 115 -21.25 -38.03 -1.63
CA ASN A 115 -21.27 -38.77 -0.37
C ASN A 115 -22.66 -39.35 -0.06
N ILE A 116 -23.74 -38.61 -0.31
CA ILE A 116 -25.10 -39.09 -0.11
C ILE A 116 -25.40 -40.25 -1.06
N ALA A 117 -25.06 -40.11 -2.34
CA ALA A 117 -25.29 -41.14 -3.34
C ALA A 117 -24.45 -42.40 -3.05
N ASP A 118 -23.19 -42.25 -2.61
CA ASP A 118 -22.35 -43.38 -2.23
C ASP A 118 -22.89 -44.09 -0.99
N GLY A 119 -23.29 -43.33 0.03
CA GLY A 119 -23.94 -43.87 1.23
C GLY A 119 -25.17 -44.70 0.89
N MET A 120 -26.08 -44.18 0.05
CA MET A 120 -27.25 -44.94 -0.41
C MET A 120 -26.86 -46.21 -1.16
N ARG A 121 -25.86 -46.14 -2.06
CA ARG A 121 -25.39 -47.29 -2.83
C ARG A 121 -24.83 -48.39 -1.93
N GLN A 122 -24.07 -48.01 -0.90
CA GLN A 122 -23.48 -48.94 0.05
C GLN A 122 -24.53 -49.74 0.86
N MET A 123 -25.78 -49.24 0.94
CA MET A 123 -26.86 -49.91 1.67
C MET A 123 -27.53 -51.06 0.90
N PHE A 124 -27.38 -51.13 -0.44
CA PHE A 124 -28.06 -52.14 -1.25
C PHE A 124 -27.61 -53.58 -0.93
N ASP A 125 -26.30 -53.81 -0.80
CA ASP A 125 -25.74 -55.14 -0.51
C ASP A 125 -26.09 -55.64 0.92
N PRO A 126 -25.97 -54.82 1.99
CA PRO A 126 -26.48 -55.17 3.31
C PRO A 126 -27.97 -55.54 3.32
N PHE A 127 -28.82 -54.80 2.60
CA PHE A 127 -30.26 -55.07 2.55
C PHE A 127 -30.58 -56.38 1.83
N GLU A 128 -29.89 -56.67 0.72
CA GLU A 128 -30.00 -57.96 0.05
C GLU A 128 -29.58 -59.11 0.98
N ARG A 129 -28.43 -58.99 1.68
CA ARG A 129 -27.95 -60.02 2.60
C ARG A 129 -28.92 -60.29 3.73
N VAL A 130 -29.48 -59.25 4.36
CA VAL A 130 -30.45 -59.40 5.44
C VAL A 130 -31.72 -60.11 4.95
N ALA A 131 -32.25 -59.70 3.80
CA ALA A 131 -33.43 -60.31 3.19
C ALA A 131 -33.21 -61.81 2.91
N ARG A 132 -32.06 -62.19 2.32
CA ARG A 132 -31.74 -63.59 2.00
C ARG A 132 -31.43 -64.46 3.22
N ALA A 133 -30.82 -63.90 4.26
CA ALA A 133 -30.40 -64.67 5.43
C ALA A 133 -31.54 -64.90 6.44
N HIS A 134 -32.47 -63.96 6.55
CA HIS A 134 -33.51 -63.98 7.58
C HIS A 134 -34.94 -64.02 7.02
N HIS A 135 -35.12 -63.89 5.71
CA HIS A 135 -36.43 -63.85 5.06
C HIS A 135 -37.36 -62.76 5.61
N ILE A 136 -36.78 -61.62 6.02
CA ILE A 136 -37.51 -60.45 6.55
C ILE A 136 -37.12 -59.17 5.82
N CYS A 137 -38.03 -58.19 5.81
CA CYS A 137 -37.81 -56.86 5.28
C CYS A 137 -36.81 -56.08 6.17
N PRO A 138 -35.68 -55.58 5.64
CA PRO A 138 -34.71 -54.81 6.42
C PRO A 138 -35.22 -53.47 6.97
N CYS A 139 -36.35 -52.97 6.45
CA CYS A 139 -36.90 -51.66 6.84
C CYS A 139 -37.95 -51.74 7.95
N CYS A 140 -38.72 -52.82 8.00
CA CYS A 140 -39.86 -52.96 8.92
C CYS A 140 -39.94 -54.32 9.61
N GLU A 141 -38.95 -55.19 9.39
CA GLU A 141 -38.77 -56.50 10.03
C GLU A 141 -39.91 -57.50 9.79
N ARG A 142 -40.86 -57.18 8.90
CA ARG A 142 -41.92 -58.11 8.48
C ARG A 142 -41.32 -59.30 7.70
N PRO A 143 -41.75 -60.54 7.95
CA PRO A 143 -41.42 -61.68 7.09
C PRO A 143 -41.88 -61.48 5.65
N PHE A 144 -41.04 -61.88 4.69
CA PHE A 144 -41.40 -61.93 3.28
C PHE A 144 -42.16 -63.21 2.94
N SER A 145 -43.02 -63.14 1.92
CA SER A 145 -43.33 -64.33 1.13
C SER A 145 -42.18 -64.63 0.16
N ALA A 146 -42.10 -65.86 -0.36
CA ALA A 146 -41.03 -66.25 -1.29
C ALA A 146 -40.97 -65.35 -2.54
N GLU A 147 -42.13 -65.01 -3.11
CA GLU A 147 -42.22 -64.12 -4.28
C GLU A 147 -41.84 -62.66 -3.95
N GLU A 148 -42.23 -62.18 -2.76
CA GLU A 148 -41.89 -60.82 -2.31
C GLU A 148 -40.38 -60.66 -2.08
N GLU A 149 -39.71 -61.68 -1.51
CA GLU A 149 -38.27 -61.68 -1.28
C GLU A 149 -37.50 -61.60 -2.60
N ASP A 150 -37.84 -62.44 -3.57
CA ASP A 150 -37.16 -62.48 -4.87
C ASP A 150 -37.34 -61.16 -5.64
N ASP A 151 -38.53 -60.57 -5.60
CA ASP A 151 -38.77 -59.25 -6.20
C ASP A 151 -38.00 -58.14 -5.48
N PHE A 152 -37.94 -58.15 -4.15
CA PHE A 152 -37.16 -57.20 -3.36
C PHE A 152 -35.66 -57.28 -3.74
N VAL A 153 -35.09 -58.48 -3.73
CA VAL A 153 -33.66 -58.70 -4.06
C VAL A 153 -33.36 -58.29 -5.50
N ARG A 154 -34.23 -58.64 -6.45
CA ARG A 154 -34.11 -58.18 -7.83
C ARG A 154 -34.09 -56.66 -7.92
N LYS A 155 -34.97 -55.97 -7.20
CA LYS A 155 -34.99 -54.49 -7.13
C LYS A 155 -33.70 -53.92 -6.54
N GLN A 156 -33.17 -54.50 -5.46
CA GLN A 156 -31.89 -54.07 -4.87
C GLN A 156 -30.75 -54.16 -5.90
N ARG A 157 -30.62 -55.29 -6.60
CA ARG A 157 -29.58 -55.50 -7.62
C ARG A 157 -29.69 -54.53 -8.79
N VAL A 158 -30.90 -54.31 -9.30
CA VAL A 158 -31.14 -53.35 -10.40
C VAL A 158 -30.77 -51.93 -9.97
N LYS A 159 -31.13 -51.52 -8.74
CA LYS A 159 -30.79 -50.19 -8.20
C LYS A 159 -29.30 -50.05 -7.90
N ALA A 160 -28.64 -51.09 -7.38
CA ALA A 160 -27.20 -51.12 -7.19
C ALA A 160 -26.45 -50.95 -8.51
N ALA A 161 -26.87 -51.69 -9.56
CA ALA A 161 -26.25 -51.59 -10.88
C ALA A 161 -26.46 -50.21 -11.54
N SER A 162 -27.69 -49.67 -11.51
CA SER A 162 -27.97 -48.37 -12.14
C SER A 162 -27.36 -47.18 -11.39
N SER A 163 -27.25 -47.26 -10.06
CA SER A 163 -26.59 -46.23 -9.25
C SER A 163 -25.07 -46.18 -9.47
N ALA A 164 -24.43 -47.29 -9.85
CA ALA A 164 -22.99 -47.33 -10.09
C ALA A 164 -22.54 -46.39 -11.23
N GLU A 165 -23.33 -46.25 -12.29
CA GLU A 165 -23.01 -45.33 -13.38
C GLU A 165 -23.18 -43.87 -12.97
N HIS A 166 -24.29 -43.56 -12.28
CA HIS A 166 -24.53 -42.24 -11.71
C HIS A 166 -23.41 -41.84 -10.72
N MET A 167 -22.87 -42.79 -9.96
CA MET A 167 -21.74 -42.57 -9.06
C MET A 167 -20.47 -42.15 -9.78
N LYS A 168 -20.19 -42.70 -10.97
CA LYS A 168 -19.01 -42.27 -11.76
C LYS A 168 -19.13 -40.82 -12.17
N VAL A 169 -20.32 -40.40 -12.62
CA VAL A 169 -20.58 -38.99 -13.00
C VAL A 169 -20.37 -38.07 -11.80
N LEU A 170 -20.99 -38.37 -10.65
CA LEU A 170 -20.83 -37.58 -9.43
C LEU A 170 -19.37 -37.56 -8.93
N ALA A 171 -18.63 -38.66 -9.07
CA ALA A 171 -17.21 -38.72 -8.71
C ALA A 171 -16.39 -37.73 -9.55
N VAL A 172 -16.61 -37.73 -10.87
CA VAL A 172 -15.95 -36.82 -11.80
C VAL A 172 -16.32 -35.37 -11.50
N GLU A 173 -17.61 -35.06 -11.29
CA GLU A 173 -18.06 -33.71 -10.94
C GLU A 173 -17.46 -33.22 -9.62
N SER A 174 -17.45 -34.06 -8.58
CA SER A 174 -16.84 -33.75 -7.29
C SER A 174 -15.34 -33.51 -7.43
N SER A 175 -14.62 -34.36 -8.17
CA SER A 175 -13.19 -34.21 -8.41
C SER A 175 -12.86 -32.95 -9.21
N ASN A 176 -13.67 -32.61 -10.22
CA ASN A 176 -13.48 -31.43 -11.03
C ASN A 176 -13.73 -30.15 -10.22
N ALA A 177 -14.79 -30.12 -9.42
CA ALA A 177 -15.09 -28.99 -8.54
C ALA A 177 -14.00 -28.78 -7.48
N ASP A 178 -13.46 -29.86 -6.92
CA ASP A 178 -12.35 -29.80 -5.96
C ASP A 178 -11.05 -29.30 -6.61
N SER A 179 -10.67 -29.84 -7.77
CA SER A 179 -9.50 -29.40 -8.52
C SER A 179 -9.58 -27.91 -8.92
N TYR A 180 -10.76 -27.45 -9.35
CA TYR A 180 -10.98 -26.03 -9.68
C TYR A 180 -10.81 -25.14 -8.44
N PHE A 181 -11.45 -25.50 -7.31
CA PHE A 181 -11.30 -24.77 -6.05
C PHE A 181 -9.84 -24.72 -5.59
N GLN A 182 -9.13 -25.86 -5.60
CA GLN A 182 -7.73 -25.93 -5.16
C GLN A 182 -6.82 -25.04 -6.00
N GLN A 183 -7.07 -24.91 -7.31
CA GLN A 183 -6.31 -24.01 -8.17
C GLN A 183 -6.55 -22.54 -7.82
N LEU A 184 -7.78 -22.17 -7.46
CA LEU A 184 -8.10 -20.82 -6.99
C LEU A 184 -7.50 -20.54 -5.60
N ASP A 185 -7.52 -21.51 -4.68
CA ASP A 185 -6.98 -21.37 -3.32
C ASP A 185 -5.46 -21.14 -3.31
N LYS A 186 -4.73 -21.71 -4.27
CA LYS A 186 -3.30 -21.40 -4.48
C LYS A 186 -3.05 -19.93 -4.82
N LEU A 187 -4.03 -19.23 -5.40
CA LEU A 187 -3.92 -17.81 -5.74
C LEU A 187 -4.27 -16.89 -4.56
N ARG A 188 -4.88 -17.43 -3.50
CA ARG A 188 -5.44 -16.64 -2.39
C ARG A 188 -4.38 -15.77 -1.70
N VAL A 189 -3.22 -16.34 -1.41
CA VAL A 189 -2.11 -15.60 -0.79
C VAL A 189 -1.63 -14.45 -1.67
N VAL A 190 -1.57 -14.66 -2.99
CA VAL A 190 -1.16 -13.62 -3.94
C VAL A 190 -2.21 -12.49 -4.01
N TYR A 191 -3.50 -12.85 -3.93
CA TYR A 191 -4.58 -11.87 -3.85
C TYR A 191 -4.53 -11.06 -2.55
N GLU A 192 -4.29 -11.71 -1.41
CA GLU A 192 -4.13 -11.05 -0.11
C GLU A 192 -2.97 -10.03 -0.15
N GLU A 193 -1.83 -10.40 -0.76
CA GLU A 193 -0.72 -9.48 -0.98
C GLU A 193 -1.08 -8.32 -1.91
N TYR A 194 -1.73 -8.59 -3.04
CA TYR A 194 -2.24 -7.56 -3.96
C TYR A 194 -3.14 -6.56 -3.23
N ALA A 195 -4.10 -7.07 -2.46
CA ALA A 195 -5.05 -6.26 -1.70
C ALA A 195 -4.34 -5.42 -0.64
N LYS A 196 -3.35 -5.99 0.05
CA LYS A 196 -2.54 -5.28 1.05
C LYS A 196 -1.73 -4.14 0.43
N ILE A 197 -1.14 -4.35 -0.75
CA ILE A 197 -0.39 -3.29 -1.44
C ILE A 197 -1.34 -2.14 -1.80
N GLY A 198 -2.47 -2.45 -2.44
CA GLY A 198 -3.41 -1.45 -2.93
C GLY A 198 -4.21 -0.73 -1.84
N LYS A 199 -4.62 -1.43 -0.77
CA LYS A 199 -5.50 -0.87 0.26
C LYS A 199 -4.77 -0.31 1.47
N GLU A 200 -3.53 -0.73 1.72
CA GLU A 200 -2.79 -0.34 2.91
C GLU A 200 -1.46 0.33 2.57
N THR A 201 -0.62 -0.33 1.76
CA THR A 201 0.79 0.07 1.61
C THR A 201 0.94 1.33 0.74
N ILE A 202 0.24 1.38 -0.40
CA ILE A 202 0.23 2.56 -1.28
C ILE A 202 -0.39 3.77 -0.57
N PRO A 203 -1.60 3.70 0.02
CA PRO A 203 -2.18 4.83 0.75
C PRO A 203 -1.30 5.35 1.89
N LEU A 204 -0.61 4.46 2.62
CA LEU A 204 0.32 4.87 3.66
C LEU A 204 1.52 5.65 3.10
N ALA A 205 2.08 5.19 1.98
CA ALA A 205 3.18 5.87 1.31
C ALA A 205 2.76 7.21 0.69
N GLU A 206 1.55 7.29 0.11
CA GLU A 206 0.95 8.54 -0.39
C GLU A 206 0.71 9.54 0.76
N LYS A 207 0.22 9.07 1.91
CA LYS A 207 0.07 9.93 3.09
C LYS A 207 1.42 10.50 3.55
N LYS A 208 2.43 9.65 3.68
CA LYS A 208 3.80 10.07 4.02
C LYS A 208 4.36 11.07 2.98
N MET A 209 4.03 10.87 1.72
CA MET A 209 4.43 11.77 0.65
C MET A 209 3.82 13.16 0.81
N ASN A 210 2.54 13.23 1.12
CA ASN A 210 1.84 14.49 1.35
C ASN A 210 2.42 15.22 2.57
N GLU A 211 2.67 14.51 3.68
CA GLU A 211 3.32 15.07 4.88
C GLU A 211 4.70 15.67 4.55
N LEU A 212 5.52 14.98 3.75
CA LEU A 212 6.83 15.49 3.32
C LEU A 212 6.72 16.70 2.40
N ASN A 213 5.74 16.74 1.50
CA ASN A 213 5.51 17.90 0.63
C ASN A 213 5.06 19.12 1.44
N GLU A 214 4.18 18.95 2.42
CA GLU A 214 3.77 20.03 3.32
C GLU A 214 4.96 20.56 4.14
N GLU A 215 5.83 19.67 4.64
CA GLU A 215 7.06 20.06 5.32
C GLU A 215 8.03 20.79 4.38
N LEU A 216 8.17 20.32 3.14
CA LEU A 216 9.01 20.94 2.11
C LEU A 216 8.52 22.36 1.79
N ASP A 217 7.22 22.56 1.62
CA ASP A 217 6.64 23.87 1.33
C ASP A 217 6.92 24.85 2.47
N GLN A 218 6.71 24.43 3.72
CA GLN A 218 7.00 25.25 4.90
C GLN A 218 8.48 25.62 4.99
N LYS A 219 9.39 24.66 4.75
CA LYS A 219 10.84 24.89 4.83
C LYS A 219 11.37 25.72 3.67
N SER A 220 10.80 25.55 2.47
CA SER A 220 11.14 26.36 1.30
C SER A 220 10.72 27.82 1.51
N GLN A 221 9.52 28.05 2.06
CA GLN A 221 9.09 29.40 2.42
C GLN A 221 10.00 30.05 3.47
N ALA A 222 10.39 29.30 4.50
CA ALA A 222 11.33 29.81 5.50
C ALA A 222 12.71 30.14 4.91
N LEU A 223 13.20 29.34 3.95
CA LEU A 223 14.42 29.61 3.21
C LEU A 223 14.29 30.89 2.38
N ASP A 224 13.21 31.05 1.63
CA ASP A 224 12.94 32.25 0.83
C ASP A 224 12.92 33.52 1.70
N ASP A 225 12.29 33.46 2.89
CA ASP A 225 12.29 34.57 3.85
C ASP A 225 13.71 34.93 4.31
N VAL A 226 14.59 33.95 4.58
CA VAL A 226 15.99 34.19 4.94
C VAL A 226 16.76 34.81 3.77
N ILE A 227 16.55 34.31 2.55
CA ILE A 227 17.19 34.83 1.35
C ILE A 227 16.79 36.28 1.10
N VAL A 228 15.49 36.61 1.17
CA VAL A 228 14.98 37.97 0.99
C VAL A 228 15.57 38.92 2.04
N ASN A 229 15.62 38.51 3.30
CA ASN A 229 16.23 39.30 4.37
C ASN A 229 17.74 39.52 4.13
N SER A 230 18.47 38.48 3.72
CA SER A 230 19.90 38.61 3.39
C SER A 230 20.15 39.53 2.18
N GLY A 231 19.27 39.51 1.16
CA GLY A 231 19.35 40.36 -0.01
C GLY A 231 19.05 41.83 0.29
N LEU A 232 18.05 42.10 1.13
CA LEU A 232 17.77 43.44 1.66
C LEU A 232 18.95 43.99 2.46
N PHE A 233 19.61 43.12 3.23
CA PHE A 233 20.82 43.46 3.98
C PHE A 233 21.98 43.86 3.06
N TYR A 234 22.23 43.07 2.00
CA TYR A 234 23.21 43.38 0.97
C TYR A 234 22.92 44.72 0.27
N PHE A 235 21.66 45.01 -0.04
CA PHE A 235 21.27 46.27 -0.68
C PHE A 235 21.52 47.47 0.23
N LEU A 236 21.16 47.36 1.52
CA LEU A 236 21.46 48.39 2.52
C LEU A 236 22.96 48.62 2.67
N PHE A 237 23.76 47.54 2.68
CA PHE A 237 25.21 47.61 2.75
C PHE A 237 25.81 48.35 1.55
N MET A 238 25.41 47.99 0.32
CA MET A 238 25.89 48.68 -0.89
C MET A 238 25.50 50.16 -0.93
N VAL A 239 24.28 50.51 -0.51
CA VAL A 239 23.84 51.92 -0.47
C VAL A 239 24.63 52.71 0.57
N LEU A 240 24.93 52.12 1.73
CA LEU A 240 25.79 52.73 2.75
C LEU A 240 27.22 52.94 2.24
N ASP A 241 27.82 51.93 1.59
CA ASP A 241 29.17 52.03 1.00
C ASP A 241 29.25 53.13 -0.07
N ILE A 242 28.25 53.21 -0.96
CA ILE A 242 28.19 54.25 -2.01
C ILE A 242 28.06 55.65 -1.38
N MET A 243 27.24 55.80 -0.33
CA MET A 243 27.10 57.09 0.37
C MET A 243 28.37 57.51 1.11
N VAL A 244 29.16 56.55 1.59
CA VAL A 244 30.45 56.81 2.27
C VAL A 244 31.53 57.22 1.26
N PHE A 245 31.57 56.63 0.06
CA PHE A 245 32.52 57.02 -0.98
C PHE A 245 32.16 58.32 -1.73
N ALA A 246 30.92 58.79 -1.61
CA ALA A 246 30.43 59.98 -2.29
C ALA A 246 30.51 61.28 -1.45
N CYS A 247 31.01 61.23 -0.21
CA CYS A 247 31.26 62.39 0.67
C CYS A 247 32.77 62.58 0.91
#